data_AF-A0A165UFH6-F1
#
_entry.id   AF-A0A165UFH6-F1
#
_cell.length_a   1.000
_cell.length_b   1.000
_cell.length_c   1.000
_cell.angle_alpha   90.00
_cell.angle_beta   90.00
_cell.angle_gamma   90.00
#
_symmetry.space_group_name_H-M   'P 1'
#
loop_
_entity.id
_entity.type
_entity.pdbx_description
1 polymer ?
#
loop_
_entity_poly.entity_id
_entity_poly.type
_entity_poly.pdbx_seq_one_letter_code
_entity_poly.pdbx_strand_id
1 'polypeptide(L)'
;MSATSLTIRILALLLAYALLPLAVNAQAGSQHFSHNINAVVPNETVGGNYVCRPFGRCEPCPEDALHEPFCQPFGNRRLMHCSNATQVSVTAMATHTTSYYDHGQQLQGETPAWQSCGRIPEQERADFYEFVACNLAFALVALGLVAVRTKRMEAIVARRIAARIGLVRGGG
;
A
#
# COMPACT_ATOMS: atom_id res chain seq x y z
N MET A 1 -3.12 -39.56 -17.33
CA MET A 1 -3.43 -38.14 -17.60
C MET A 1 -2.65 -37.70 -18.83
N SER A 2 -3.36 -37.34 -19.91
CA SER A 2 -2.72 -36.88 -21.16
C SER A 2 -1.97 -35.57 -20.92
N ALA A 3 -0.84 -35.35 -21.60
CA ALA A 3 -0.06 -34.11 -21.54
C ALA A 3 -0.89 -32.87 -21.92
N THR A 4 -1.96 -33.07 -22.70
CA THR A 4 -2.96 -32.04 -23.04
C THR A 4 -3.80 -31.62 -21.82
N SER A 5 -4.10 -32.54 -20.91
CA SER A 5 -4.85 -32.23 -19.68
C SER A 5 -4.01 -31.42 -18.69
N LEU A 6 -2.70 -31.66 -18.63
CA LEU A 6 -1.79 -30.91 -17.76
C LEU A 6 -1.58 -29.48 -18.26
N THR A 7 -1.39 -29.31 -19.58
CA THR A 7 -1.24 -27.98 -20.20
C THR A 7 -2.49 -27.13 -20.07
N ILE A 8 -3.68 -27.71 -20.24
CA ILE A 8 -4.95 -27.00 -20.00
C ILE A 8 -5.07 -26.57 -18.53
N ARG A 9 -4.68 -27.41 -17.57
CA ARG A 9 -4.70 -27.06 -16.13
C ARG A 9 -3.71 -25.95 -15.78
N ILE A 10 -2.53 -25.95 -16.41
CA ILE A 10 -1.52 -24.89 -16.23
C ILE A 10 -2.02 -23.57 -16.82
N LEU A 11 -2.58 -23.59 -18.04
CA LEU A 11 -3.17 -22.41 -18.66
C LEU A 11 -4.36 -21.86 -17.85
N ALA A 12 -5.21 -22.73 -17.32
CA ALA A 12 -6.31 -22.33 -16.45
C ALA A 12 -5.83 -21.71 -15.12
N LEU A 13 -4.75 -22.24 -14.53
CA LEU A 13 -4.12 -21.65 -13.35
C LEU A 13 -3.47 -20.29 -13.64
N LEU A 14 -2.80 -20.14 -14.78
CA LEU A 14 -2.21 -18.87 -15.21
C LEU A 14 -3.28 -17.81 -15.49
N LEU A 15 -4.38 -18.19 -16.15
CA LEU A 15 -5.53 -17.31 -16.37
C LEU A 15 -6.22 -16.92 -15.07
N ALA A 16 -6.44 -17.86 -14.15
CA ALA A 16 -7.00 -17.54 -12.84
C ALA A 16 -6.08 -16.58 -12.05
N TYR A 17 -4.77 -16.80 -12.10
CA TYR A 17 -3.79 -15.95 -11.42
C TYR A 17 -3.72 -14.53 -12.00
N ALA A 18 -3.83 -14.40 -13.33
CA ALA A 18 -3.92 -13.10 -14.00
C ALA A 18 -5.21 -12.32 -13.67
N LEU A 19 -6.28 -13.01 -13.26
CA LEU A 19 -7.56 -12.41 -12.92
C LEU A 19 -7.74 -12.14 -11.41
N LEU A 20 -6.90 -12.71 -10.54
CA LEU A 20 -6.92 -12.45 -9.10
C LEU A 20 -6.79 -10.96 -8.69
N PRO A 21 -5.91 -10.13 -9.31
CA PRO A 21 -5.76 -8.73 -8.88
C PRO A 21 -7.00 -7.87 -9.15
N LEU A 22 -7.86 -8.25 -10.10
CA LEU A 22 -9.12 -7.54 -10.37
C LEU A 22 -10.14 -7.69 -9.23
N ALA A 23 -10.07 -8.79 -8.46
CA ALA A 23 -10.99 -9.04 -7.34
C ALA A 23 -10.56 -8.33 -6.03
N VAL A 24 -9.26 -8.05 -5.86
CA VAL A 24 -8.72 -7.44 -4.63
C VAL A 24 -8.95 -5.92 -4.59
N ASN A 25 -9.09 -5.27 -5.75
CA ASN A 25 -9.40 -3.84 -5.85
C ASN A 25 -10.80 -3.45 -5.29
N ALA A 26 -11.66 -4.42 -4.95
CA ALA A 26 -13.00 -4.15 -4.44
C ALA A 26 -13.08 -3.89 -2.92
N GLN A 27 -11.98 -3.96 -2.16
CA GLN A 27 -12.00 -3.87 -0.68
C GLN A 27 -11.17 -2.74 -0.06
N ALA A 28 -10.75 -1.72 -0.82
CA ALA A 28 -10.09 -0.53 -0.29
C ALA A 28 -11.10 0.44 0.39
N GLY A 29 -11.76 -0.04 1.44
CA GLY A 29 -12.78 0.69 2.20
C GLY A 29 -12.34 0.97 3.63
N SER A 30 -11.78 2.18 3.83
CA SER A 30 -11.84 2.95 5.09
C SER A 30 -11.14 2.36 6.33
N GLN A 31 -9.86 2.68 6.51
CA GLN A 31 -9.24 2.68 7.85
C GLN A 31 -9.00 4.11 8.34
N HIS A 32 -9.85 4.50 9.30
CA HIS A 32 -9.80 5.75 10.03
C HIS A 32 -8.70 5.64 11.10
N PHE A 33 -7.47 5.98 10.75
CA PHE A 33 -6.34 5.93 11.69
C PHE A 33 -6.26 7.25 12.48
N SER A 34 -6.92 7.26 13.63
CA SER A 34 -6.78 8.32 14.64
C SER A 34 -5.41 8.21 15.32
N HIS A 35 -4.51 9.15 15.02
CA HIS A 35 -3.33 9.37 15.85
C HIS A 35 -3.53 10.54 16.81
N ASN A 36 -3.36 10.22 18.09
CA ASN A 36 -3.33 11.09 19.26
C ASN A 36 -2.29 12.21 19.10
N ILE A 37 -2.73 13.47 19.07
CA ILE A 37 -1.89 14.65 18.90
C ILE A 37 -1.51 15.18 20.28
N ASN A 38 -0.38 14.72 20.81
CA ASN A 38 0.36 15.42 21.87
C ASN A 38 1.84 15.50 21.45
N ALA A 39 2.12 16.16 20.33
CA ALA A 39 3.47 16.60 20.01
C ALA A 39 3.59 18.09 20.36
N VAL A 40 3.74 18.38 21.65
CA VAL A 40 4.23 19.68 22.10
C VAL A 40 5.72 19.70 21.82
N VAL A 41 6.13 20.43 20.79
CA VAL A 41 7.53 20.81 20.59
C VAL A 41 7.71 22.16 21.29
N PRO A 42 8.40 22.24 22.45
CA PRO A 42 8.82 23.51 22.96
C PRO A 42 10.08 23.88 22.19
N ASN A 43 9.97 24.83 21.26
CA ASN A 43 11.15 25.57 20.86
C ASN A 43 10.81 27.04 20.77
N GLU A 44 11.33 27.78 21.76
CA GLU A 44 11.28 29.24 21.83
C GLU A 44 11.96 29.84 20.59
N THR A 45 11.18 30.51 19.76
CA THR A 45 11.66 31.66 18.99
C THR A 45 10.59 32.74 19.06
N VAL A 46 11.01 33.95 19.40
CA VAL A 46 10.17 35.14 19.54
C VAL A 46 9.49 35.42 18.19
N GLY A 47 8.24 35.00 18.04
CA GLY A 47 7.49 35.15 16.80
C GLY A 47 6.17 34.38 16.79
N GLY A 48 5.19 34.84 17.57
CA GLY A 48 3.79 34.37 17.52
C GLY A 48 3.59 32.88 17.87
N ASN A 49 2.91 32.60 18.99
CA ASN A 49 2.56 31.23 19.33
C ASN A 49 1.50 30.72 18.34
N TYR A 50 1.86 29.89 17.36
CA TYR A 50 0.92 29.18 16.49
C TYR A 50 0.84 27.71 16.87
N VAL A 51 -0.38 27.17 16.92
CA VAL A 51 -0.66 25.75 17.13
C VAL A 51 -1.20 25.17 15.85
N CYS A 52 -0.45 24.27 15.22
CA CYS A 52 -0.85 23.60 13.99
C CYS A 52 -1.39 22.19 14.29
N ARG A 53 -2.57 21.88 13.77
CA ARG A 53 -3.21 20.57 13.90
C ARG A 53 -3.41 19.92 12.53
N PRO A 54 -3.10 18.63 12.38
CA PRO A 54 -3.36 17.88 11.15
C PRO A 54 -4.82 17.91 10.73
N PHE A 55 -5.03 18.09 9.44
CA PHE A 55 -6.32 18.06 8.77
C PHE A 55 -6.23 17.16 7.53
N GLY A 56 -7.17 16.22 7.41
CA GLY A 56 -7.24 15.33 6.26
C GLY A 56 -6.29 14.12 6.30
N ARG A 57 -6.33 13.34 5.21
CA ARG A 57 -5.51 12.13 5.03
C ARG A 57 -4.14 12.48 4.46
N CYS A 58 -3.21 11.54 4.58
CA CYS A 58 -1.92 11.62 3.90
C CYS A 58 -2.14 11.33 2.41
N GLU A 59 -1.67 12.22 1.54
CA GLU A 59 -1.79 12.14 0.09
C GLU A 59 -0.42 12.21 -0.59
N PRO A 60 -0.26 11.64 -1.78
CA PRO A 60 0.96 11.80 -2.56
C PRO A 60 1.18 13.27 -2.92
N CYS A 61 2.43 13.70 -2.87
CA CYS A 61 2.80 15.00 -3.39
C CYS A 61 2.73 15.01 -4.92
N PRO A 62 2.31 16.13 -5.52
CA PRO A 62 2.42 16.31 -6.96
C PRO A 62 3.90 16.40 -7.36
N GLU A 63 4.21 16.04 -8.60
CA GLU A 63 5.58 15.88 -9.10
C GLU A 63 6.39 17.18 -9.04
N ASP A 64 5.74 18.33 -9.19
CA ASP A 64 6.35 19.66 -9.11
C ASP A 64 6.73 20.07 -7.68
N ALA A 65 6.06 19.52 -6.67
CA ALA A 65 6.32 19.82 -5.25
C ALA A 65 7.13 18.74 -4.54
N LEU A 66 7.57 17.68 -5.23
CA LEU A 66 8.27 16.55 -4.62
C LEU A 66 9.55 16.96 -3.88
N HIS A 67 10.19 18.04 -4.34
CA HIS A 67 11.40 18.61 -3.75
C HIS A 67 11.13 19.46 -2.49
N GLU A 68 9.88 19.81 -2.22
CA GLU A 68 9.52 20.66 -1.08
C GLU A 68 9.71 19.90 0.24
N PRO A 69 10.08 20.60 1.33
CA PRO A 69 10.36 19.96 2.60
C PRO A 69 9.14 19.26 3.21
N PHE A 70 7.92 19.73 2.91
CA PHE A 70 6.68 19.07 3.36
C PHE A 70 6.39 17.76 2.63
N CYS A 71 7.15 17.40 1.59
CA CYS A 71 7.05 16.13 0.89
C CYS A 71 8.14 15.14 1.31
N GLN A 72 9.18 15.58 1.99
CA GLN A 72 10.32 14.72 2.35
C GLN A 72 10.09 14.00 3.70
N PRO A 73 10.55 12.75 3.87
CA PRO A 73 11.29 11.91 2.90
C PRO A 73 10.41 10.97 2.05
N PHE A 74 9.11 10.92 2.32
CA PHE A 74 8.23 9.85 1.78
C PHE A 74 7.50 10.22 0.49
N GLY A 75 7.63 11.46 0.02
CA GLY A 75 6.86 11.98 -1.11
C GLY A 75 5.38 12.20 -0.80
N ASN A 76 5.00 12.27 0.49
CA ASN A 76 3.60 12.41 0.91
C ASN A 76 3.42 13.62 1.82
N ARG A 77 2.28 14.31 1.66
CA ARG A 77 1.89 15.49 2.43
C ARG A 77 0.49 15.35 3.03
N ARG A 78 0.22 16.11 4.09
CA ARG A 78 -1.14 16.31 4.63
C ARG A 78 -1.37 17.77 5.02
N LEU A 79 -2.62 18.20 4.92
CA LEU A 79 -2.99 19.57 5.29
C LEU A 79 -2.93 19.77 6.81
N MET A 80 -2.71 21.01 7.22
CA MET A 80 -2.62 21.48 8.60
C MET A 80 -3.47 22.73 8.74
N HIS A 81 -4.17 22.84 9.87
CA HIS A 81 -4.78 24.09 10.30
C HIS A 81 -3.93 24.68 11.41
N CYS A 82 -3.34 25.83 11.16
CA CYS A 82 -2.54 26.57 12.13
C CYS A 82 -3.35 27.73 12.68
N SER A 83 -3.53 27.80 14.00
CA SER A 83 -4.21 28.91 14.69
C SER A 83 -3.33 29.57 15.74
N ASN A 84 -3.59 30.84 16.05
CA ASN A 84 -2.85 31.55 17.08
C ASN A 84 -3.22 31.01 18.47
N ALA A 85 -2.22 30.59 19.25
CA ALA A 85 -2.38 29.96 20.56
C ALA A 85 -3.11 30.86 21.57
N THR A 86 -3.04 32.18 21.41
CA THR A 86 -3.76 33.12 22.30
C THR A 86 -5.28 33.03 22.15
N GLN A 87 -5.81 32.62 20.99
CA GLN A 87 -7.27 32.47 20.77
C GLN A 87 -7.82 31.16 21.39
N VAL A 88 -6.99 30.11 21.49
CA VAL A 88 -7.39 28.81 22.05
C VAL A 88 -7.60 28.88 23.57
N SER A 89 -6.82 29.72 24.25
CA SER A 89 -6.87 29.87 25.72
C SER A 89 -8.02 30.78 26.20
N VAL A 90 -8.46 31.75 25.39
CA VAL A 90 -9.50 32.72 25.79
C VAL A 90 -10.91 32.11 25.69
N THR A 91 -11.12 31.16 24.79
CA THR A 91 -12.43 30.50 24.62
C THR A 91 -12.78 29.57 25.80
N ALA A 92 -11.79 29.10 26.56
CA ALA A 92 -12.02 28.30 27.77
C ALA A 92 -12.29 29.14 29.05
N MET A 93 -12.07 30.47 29.00
CA MET A 93 -12.22 31.37 30.16
C MET A 93 -13.26 32.48 29.98
N ALA A 94 -13.84 32.66 28.79
CA ALA A 94 -14.83 33.71 28.55
C ALA A 94 -16.26 33.27 28.93
N THR A 95 -16.46 32.92 30.20
CA THR A 95 -17.73 33.15 30.89
C THR A 95 -17.49 34.41 31.72
N HIS A 96 -17.67 35.61 31.16
CA HIS A 96 -17.99 36.87 31.86
C HIS A 96 -17.86 38.09 30.91
N THR A 97 -19.02 38.54 30.43
CA THR A 97 -19.48 39.93 30.26
C THR A 97 -18.65 41.03 29.55
N THR A 98 -19.36 41.66 28.60
CA THR A 98 -19.44 43.09 28.20
C THR A 98 -18.58 43.65 27.05
N SER A 99 -19.31 44.33 26.16
CA SER A 99 -18.96 44.95 24.86
C SER A 99 -17.95 46.11 24.92
N TYR A 100 -17.11 46.20 23.88
CA TYR A 100 -16.45 47.42 23.41
C TYR A 100 -16.24 47.32 21.89
N TYR A 101 -16.67 48.34 21.12
CA TYR A 101 -16.52 48.43 19.66
C TYR A 101 -15.05 48.71 19.29
N ASP A 102 -14.48 48.02 18.30
CA ASP A 102 -13.80 48.63 17.12
C ASP A 102 -13.01 47.57 16.30
N HIS A 103 -13.07 47.73 14.98
CA HIS A 103 -12.51 46.96 13.88
C HIS A 103 -12.87 45.48 13.79
N GLY A 104 -13.55 45.13 12.68
CA GLY A 104 -13.95 43.76 12.35
C GLY A 104 -12.80 42.76 12.48
N GLN A 105 -12.77 42.07 13.62
CA GLN A 105 -12.06 40.80 13.80
C GLN A 105 -12.78 39.79 12.91
N GLN A 106 -12.44 39.84 11.64
CA GLN A 106 -12.38 38.69 10.77
C GLN A 106 -11.87 37.53 11.64
N LEU A 107 -12.54 36.38 11.60
CA LEU A 107 -12.01 35.10 12.08
C LEU A 107 -10.73 34.75 11.28
N GLN A 108 -9.71 35.60 11.35
CA GLN A 108 -8.35 35.42 10.90
C GLN A 108 -7.70 34.58 11.97
N GLY A 109 -7.56 33.31 11.69
CA GLY A 109 -6.94 32.41 12.65
C GLY A 109 -6.38 31.19 11.97
N GLU A 110 -7.14 30.53 11.11
CA GLU A 110 -6.73 29.26 10.53
C GLU A 110 -6.05 29.45 9.18
N THR A 111 -4.72 29.43 9.19
CA THR A 111 -3.90 29.42 7.96
C THR A 111 -3.69 27.97 7.53
N PRO A 112 -4.06 27.59 6.29
CA PRO A 112 -3.76 26.26 5.77
C PRO A 112 -2.24 26.13 5.55
N ALA A 113 -1.68 25.03 6.02
CA ALA A 113 -0.27 24.69 5.82
C ALA A 113 -0.13 23.22 5.43
N TRP A 114 1.03 22.85 4.90
CA TRP A 114 1.36 21.47 4.57
C TRP A 114 2.42 20.95 5.52
N GLN A 115 2.29 19.68 5.89
CA GLN A 115 3.37 18.96 6.57
C GLN A 115 3.61 17.61 5.92
N SER A 116 4.80 17.08 6.16
CA SER A 116 5.11 15.70 5.80
C SER A 116 4.28 14.72 6.62
N CYS A 117 3.97 13.59 6.01
CA CYS A 117 3.28 12.48 6.66
C CYS A 117 3.95 11.15 6.30
N GLY A 118 3.46 10.07 6.92
CA GLY A 118 4.02 8.75 6.74
C GLY A 118 3.81 8.17 5.34
N ARG A 119 4.23 6.92 5.18
CA ARG A 119 3.92 6.12 3.99
C ARG A 119 2.42 5.83 3.92
N ILE A 120 1.90 5.72 2.70
CA ILE A 120 0.49 5.40 2.43
C ILE A 120 0.39 3.89 2.18
N PRO A 121 -0.08 3.07 3.15
CA PRO A 121 0.01 1.61 3.05
C PRO A 121 -0.79 1.03 1.89
N GLU A 122 -1.89 1.68 1.52
CA GLU A 122 -2.74 1.22 0.42
C GLU A 122 -2.03 1.29 -0.93
N GLN A 123 -1.13 2.25 -1.10
CA GLN A 123 -0.35 2.39 -2.33
C GLN A 123 0.82 1.40 -2.34
N GLU A 124 1.56 1.29 -1.23
CA GLU A 124 2.68 0.33 -1.13
C GLU A 124 2.23 -1.14 -1.21
N ARG A 125 0.99 -1.43 -0.80
CA ARG A 125 0.42 -2.77 -0.86
C ARG A 125 0.28 -3.28 -2.29
N ALA A 126 -0.09 -2.41 -3.24
CA ALA A 126 -0.23 -2.79 -4.65
C ALA A 126 1.13 -3.20 -5.24
N ASP A 127 2.15 -2.37 -5.04
CA ASP A 127 3.52 -2.65 -5.50
C ASP A 127 4.10 -3.92 -4.88
N PHE A 128 3.82 -4.15 -3.58
CA PHE A 128 4.24 -5.37 -2.90
C PHE A 128 3.61 -6.63 -3.53
N TYR A 129 2.31 -6.60 -3.83
CA TYR A 129 1.65 -7.74 -4.45
C TYR A 129 2.11 -8.02 -5.87
N GLU A 130 2.45 -6.99 -6.65
CA GLU A 130 3.06 -7.16 -7.96
C GLU A 130 4.37 -7.95 -7.86
N PHE A 131 5.25 -7.55 -6.94
CA PHE A 131 6.51 -8.25 -6.70
C PHE A 131 6.30 -9.71 -6.27
N VAL A 132 5.41 -9.94 -5.29
CA VAL A 132 5.09 -11.30 -4.81
C VAL A 132 4.50 -12.17 -5.92
N ALA A 133 3.58 -11.62 -6.72
CA ALA A 133 2.94 -12.32 -7.83
C ALA A 133 3.96 -12.74 -8.90
N CYS A 134 4.90 -11.85 -9.24
CA CYS A 134 5.96 -12.13 -10.20
C CYS A 134 6.87 -13.28 -9.72
N ASN A 135 7.31 -13.24 -8.45
CA ASN A 135 8.12 -14.31 -7.87
C ASN A 135 7.38 -15.65 -7.80
N LEU A 136 6.08 -15.63 -7.44
CA LEU A 136 5.29 -16.86 -7.41
C LEU A 136 5.13 -17.45 -8.83
N ALA A 137 4.96 -16.61 -9.85
CA ALA A 137 4.89 -17.06 -11.23
C ALA A 137 6.19 -17.78 -11.64
N PHE A 138 7.36 -17.22 -11.33
CA PHE A 138 8.65 -17.89 -11.59
C PHE A 138 8.78 -19.22 -10.84
N ALA A 139 8.38 -19.27 -9.57
CA ALA A 139 8.41 -20.49 -8.78
C ALA A 139 7.53 -21.59 -9.38
N LEU A 140 6.32 -21.24 -9.83
CA LEU A 140 5.40 -22.19 -10.48
C LEU A 140 5.94 -22.69 -11.82
N VAL A 141 6.56 -21.82 -12.62
CA VAL A 141 7.20 -22.22 -13.88
C VAL A 141 8.36 -23.18 -13.62
N ALA A 142 9.23 -22.87 -12.66
CA ALA A 142 10.35 -23.74 -12.29
C ALA A 142 9.87 -25.12 -11.81
N LEU A 143 8.86 -25.16 -10.93
CA LEU A 143 8.25 -26.40 -10.46
C LEU A 143 7.60 -27.18 -11.61
N GLY A 144 6.92 -26.50 -12.53
CA GLY A 144 6.33 -27.11 -13.71
C GLY A 144 7.37 -27.77 -14.61
N LEU A 145 8.50 -27.08 -14.87
CA LEU A 145 9.61 -27.62 -15.67
C LEU A 145 10.24 -28.85 -15.01
N VAL A 146 10.48 -28.80 -13.70
CA VAL A 146 11.00 -29.95 -12.93
C VAL A 146 10.02 -31.11 -12.99
N ALA A 147 8.72 -30.88 -12.77
CA ALA A 147 7.71 -31.92 -12.84
C ALA A 147 7.64 -32.57 -14.23
N VAL A 148 7.66 -31.77 -15.30
CA VAL A 148 7.71 -32.28 -16.68
C VAL A 148 8.96 -33.11 -16.92
N ARG A 149 10.13 -32.63 -16.47
CA ARG A 149 11.39 -33.35 -16.62
C ARG A 149 11.37 -34.68 -15.87
N THR A 150 10.90 -34.69 -14.63
CA THR A 150 10.79 -35.91 -13.80
C THR A 150 9.86 -36.92 -14.47
N LYS A 151 8.69 -36.49 -14.94
CA LYS A 151 7.74 -37.38 -15.63
C LYS A 151 8.28 -37.92 -16.95
N ARG A 152 9.01 -37.10 -17.71
CA ARG A 152 9.68 -37.56 -18.94
C ARG A 152 10.76 -38.60 -18.64
N MET A 153 11.57 -38.38 -17.60
CA MET A 153 12.61 -39.33 -17.19
C MET A 153 12.00 -40.64 -16.69
N GLU A 154 10.96 -40.60 -15.87
CA GLU A 154 10.21 -41.79 -15.43
C GLU A 154 9.70 -42.61 -16.63
N ALA A 155 9.11 -41.95 -17.63
CA ALA A 155 8.60 -42.63 -18.83
C ALA A 155 9.73 -43.29 -19.66
N ILE A 156 10.89 -42.65 -19.76
CA ILE A 156 12.05 -43.22 -20.47
C ILE A 156 12.62 -44.42 -19.70
N VAL A 157 12.75 -44.32 -18.37
CA VAL A 157 13.23 -45.41 -17.52
C VAL A 157 12.27 -46.60 -17.59
N ALA A 158 10.96 -46.36 -17.51
CA ALA A 158 9.94 -47.41 -17.64
C ALA A 158 10.06 -48.15 -18.98
N ARG A 159 10.29 -47.42 -20.09
CA ARG A 159 10.54 -48.04 -21.41
C ARG A 159 11.81 -48.87 -21.45
N ARG A 160 12.90 -48.40 -20.82
CA ARG A 160 14.17 -49.14 -20.75
C ARG A 160 14.06 -50.43 -19.93
N ILE A 161 13.30 -50.40 -18.83
CA ILE A 161 13.03 -51.59 -18.01
C ILE A 161 12.15 -52.58 -18.80
N ALA A 162 11.07 -52.11 -19.43
CA ALA A 162 10.19 -52.96 -20.24
C ALA A 162 10.90 -53.61 -21.43
N ALA A 163 11.80 -52.88 -22.11
CA ALA A 163 12.61 -53.43 -23.20
C ALA A 163 13.58 -54.54 -22.75
N ARG A 164 13.99 -54.55 -21.48
CA ARG A 164 14.87 -55.58 -20.92
C ARG A 164 14.12 -56.77 -20.31
N ILE A 165 12.91 -56.55 -19.78
CA ILE A 165 12.09 -57.63 -19.21
C ILE A 165 11.43 -58.48 -20.31
N GLY A 166 11.30 -57.96 -21.53
CA GLY A 166 10.75 -58.72 -22.65
C GLY A 166 9.26 -59.00 -22.44
N LEU A 167 8.41 -58.25 -23.15
CA LEU A 167 7.10 -58.78 -23.51
C LEU A 167 7.33 -59.97 -24.46
N VAL A 168 7.71 -61.14 -23.92
CA VAL A 168 7.42 -62.45 -24.52
C VAL A 168 5.90 -62.56 -24.50
N ARG A 169 5.28 -62.00 -25.53
CA ARG A 169 3.89 -62.24 -25.85
C ARG A 169 3.84 -63.68 -26.34
N GLY A 170 3.45 -64.59 -25.44
CA GLY A 170 3.13 -65.96 -25.77
C GLY A 170 2.18 -66.00 -26.96
N GLY A 171 2.60 -66.72 -27.99
CA GLY A 171 1.87 -66.92 -29.23
C GLY A 171 2.55 -68.03 -30.00
N GLY A 172 2.11 -69.26 -29.74
CA GLY A 172 2.64 -70.50 -30.31
C GLY A 172 2.77 -71.56 -29.25
#